data_AF-A0A3D9Z2C7-F1
#
_entry.id   AF-A0A3D9Z2C7-F1
#
_cell.length_a   1.000
_cell.length_b   1.000
_cell.length_c   1.000
_cell.angle_alpha   90.00
_cell.angle_beta   90.00
_cell.angle_gamma   90.00
#
_symmetry.space_group_name_H-M   'P 1'
#
loop_
_entity.id
_entity.type
_entity.pdbx_description
1 polymer ?
#
loop_
_entity_poly.entity_id
_entity_poly.type
_entity_poly.pdbx_seq_one_letter_code
_entity_poly.pdbx_strand_id
1 'polypeptide(L)'
;MTTDPTELKESTSVPIADVTDRVGEALSEIGDSVHRLQSLIAPLILQAAARDPAHLRELQDFDHISQKLKNLGDFLGALALALPDHWRLDPSVAAKVLTLAELEARLAFAKKGESETHAAGDFELFN
;
A
#
# COMPACT_ATOMS: atom_id res chain seq x y z
N MET A 1 47.13 4.35 2.39
CA MET A 1 46.23 4.96 3.38
C MET A 1 46.11 6.42 2.98
N THR A 2 44.96 6.93 2.53
CA THR A 2 43.60 6.61 2.99
C THR A 2 42.64 6.90 1.84
N THR A 3 41.94 5.88 1.36
CA THR A 3 40.75 6.03 0.52
C THR A 3 39.66 6.63 1.39
N ASP A 4 39.26 7.86 1.11
CA ASP A 4 38.20 8.54 1.86
C ASP A 4 36.84 7.90 1.53
N PRO A 5 36.13 7.33 2.53
CA PRO A 5 34.87 6.63 2.34
C PRO A 5 33.73 7.64 2.33
N THR A 6 33.64 8.43 1.26
CA THR A 6 32.38 9.09 0.92
C THR A 6 31.91 8.47 -0.36
N GLU A 7 31.33 7.28 -0.20
CA GLU A 7 30.46 6.67 -1.20
C GLU A 7 29.62 7.77 -1.83
N LEU A 8 29.70 7.86 -3.15
CA LEU A 8 28.76 8.58 -3.97
C LEU A 8 27.36 8.11 -3.55
N LYS A 9 26.68 8.84 -2.67
CA LYS A 9 25.23 8.80 -2.61
C LYS A 9 24.79 9.28 -3.98
N GLU A 10 24.57 8.35 -4.89
CA GLU A 10 23.89 8.60 -6.14
C GLU A 10 22.65 9.41 -5.79
N SER A 11 22.69 10.70 -6.12
CA SER A 11 21.56 11.58 -5.93
C SER A 11 20.56 11.15 -6.98
N THR A 12 19.66 10.24 -6.63
CA THR A 12 18.63 9.68 -7.51
C THR A 12 17.56 10.75 -7.79
N SER A 13 17.99 11.80 -8.48
CA SER A 13 17.19 12.94 -8.85
C SER A 13 16.37 12.57 -10.07
N VAL A 14 15.06 12.48 -9.90
CA VAL A 14 14.11 12.14 -10.97
C VAL A 14 13.21 13.34 -11.27
N PRO A 15 12.64 13.44 -12.48
CA PRO A 15 11.63 14.45 -12.79
C PRO A 15 10.46 14.37 -11.79
N ILE A 16 10.01 15.53 -11.31
CA ILE A 16 8.83 15.60 -10.43
C ILE A 16 7.56 15.10 -11.13
N ALA A 17 7.48 15.27 -12.45
CA ALA A 17 6.39 14.78 -13.27
C ALA A 17 6.27 13.25 -13.13
N ASP A 18 7.38 12.50 -13.29
CA ASP A 18 7.40 11.05 -13.14
C ASP A 18 6.94 10.58 -11.75
N VAL A 19 7.34 11.30 -10.69
CA VAL A 19 6.94 10.95 -9.32
C VAL A 19 5.45 11.20 -9.14
N THR A 20 4.95 12.33 -9.66
CA THR A 20 3.54 12.73 -9.55
C THR A 20 2.64 11.76 -10.33
N ASP A 21 3.06 11.39 -11.53
CA ASP A 21 2.36 10.43 -12.40
C ASP A 21 2.26 9.05 -11.73
N ARG A 22 3.37 8.53 -11.20
CA ARG A 22 3.39 7.25 -10.46
C ARG A 22 2.48 7.25 -9.23
N VAL A 23 2.41 8.37 -8.49
CA VAL A 23 1.48 8.49 -7.36
C VAL A 23 0.04 8.51 -7.86
N GLY A 24 -0.22 9.17 -8.99
CA GLY A 24 -1.52 9.16 -9.66
C GLY A 24 -1.96 7.75 -10.06
N GLU A 25 -1.08 7.00 -10.74
CA GLU A 25 -1.31 5.61 -11.11
C GLU A 25 -1.61 4.73 -9.88
N ALA A 26 -0.81 4.86 -8.82
CA ALA A 26 -1.02 4.11 -7.58
C ALA A 26 -2.39 4.40 -6.94
N LEU A 27 -2.85 5.65 -6.94
CA LEU A 27 -4.20 5.98 -6.44
C LEU A 27 -5.30 5.37 -7.30
N SER A 28 -5.15 5.39 -8.63
CA SER A 28 -6.08 4.75 -9.55
C SER A 28 -6.14 3.24 -9.35
N GLU A 29 -5.00 2.58 -9.14
CA GLU A 29 -4.92 1.13 -8.84
C GLU A 29 -5.60 0.76 -7.51
N ILE A 30 -5.46 1.60 -6.48
CA ILE A 30 -6.18 1.42 -5.21
C ILE A 30 -7.68 1.61 -5.45
N GLY A 31 -8.09 2.62 -6.23
CA GLY A 31 -9.48 2.84 -6.61
C GLY A 31 -10.09 1.62 -7.30
N ASP A 32 -9.37 1.01 -8.26
CA ASP A 32 -9.77 -0.23 -8.91
C ASP A 32 -9.87 -1.41 -7.94
N SER A 33 -8.94 -1.51 -7.00
CA SER A 33 -8.94 -2.57 -6.00
C SER A 33 -10.13 -2.47 -5.04
N VAL A 34 -10.49 -1.25 -4.63
CA VAL A 34 -11.70 -0.99 -3.84
C VAL A 34 -12.96 -1.35 -4.63
N HIS A 35 -13.02 -0.99 -5.91
CA HIS A 35 -14.17 -1.33 -6.77
C HIS A 35 -14.32 -2.85 -6.96
N ARG A 36 -13.20 -3.57 -7.14
CA ARG A 36 -13.20 -5.04 -7.19
C ARG A 36 -13.68 -5.63 -5.87
N LEU A 37 -13.23 -5.11 -4.73
CA LEU A 37 -13.69 -5.55 -3.41
C LEU A 37 -15.20 -5.34 -3.25
N GLN A 38 -15.71 -4.16 -3.62
CA GLN A 38 -17.15 -3.85 -3.64
C GLN A 38 -17.92 -4.88 -4.47
N SER A 39 -17.43 -5.24 -5.66
CA SER A 39 -18.08 -6.21 -6.55
C SER A 39 -18.16 -7.61 -5.92
N LEU A 40 -17.16 -8.01 -5.14
CA LEU A 40 -17.14 -9.29 -4.43
C LEU A 40 -18.10 -9.32 -3.23
N ILE A 41 -18.22 -8.21 -2.50
CA ILE A 41 -19.06 -8.13 -1.29
C ILE A 41 -20.51 -7.70 -1.58
N ALA A 42 -20.77 -7.09 -2.74
CA ALA A 42 -22.10 -6.59 -3.11
C ALA A 42 -23.22 -7.63 -3.00
N PRO A 43 -23.05 -8.91 -3.41
CA PRO A 43 -24.10 -9.91 -3.23
C PRO A 43 -24.45 -10.15 -1.75
N LEU A 44 -23.47 -10.12 -0.85
CA LEU A 44 -23.68 -10.30 0.59
C LEU A 44 -24.40 -9.10 1.19
N ILE A 45 -23.98 -7.90 0.82
CA ILE A 45 -24.61 -6.66 1.31
C ILE A 45 -26.03 -6.53 0.75
N LEU A 46 -26.30 -6.91 -0.50
CA LEU A 46 -27.65 -6.91 -1.06
C LEU A 46 -28.58 -7.91 -0.35
N GLN A 47 -28.08 -9.07 0.07
CA GLN A 47 -28.83 -10.00 0.90
C GLN A 47 -29.16 -9.43 2.28
N ALA A 48 -28.22 -8.73 2.92
CA ALA A 48 -28.45 -8.03 4.18
C ALA A 48 -29.43 -6.85 4.01
N ALA A 49 -29.31 -6.13 2.90
CA ALA A 49 -30.16 -4.99 2.55
C ALA A 49 -31.64 -5.34 2.36
N ALA A 50 -31.93 -6.60 1.99
CA ALA A 50 -33.30 -7.10 1.95
C ALA A 50 -33.97 -7.10 3.33
N ARG A 51 -33.20 -7.10 4.42
CA ARG A 51 -33.68 -7.02 5.81
C ARG A 51 -33.58 -5.61 6.38
N ASP A 52 -32.53 -4.88 6.03
CA ASP A 52 -32.32 -3.48 6.42
C ASP A 52 -31.72 -2.66 5.27
N PRO A 53 -32.51 -1.77 4.64
CA PRO A 53 -32.02 -0.90 3.57
C PRO A 53 -30.83 -0.02 3.93
N ALA A 54 -30.53 0.20 5.22
CA ALA A 54 -29.36 0.96 5.66
C ALA A 54 -28.05 0.39 5.10
N HIS A 55 -27.96 -0.93 4.89
CA HIS A 55 -26.79 -1.58 4.33
C HIS A 55 -26.48 -1.20 2.87
N LEU A 56 -27.46 -0.68 2.11
CA LEU A 56 -27.19 -0.14 0.76
C LEU A 56 -26.26 1.08 0.80
N ARG A 57 -26.26 1.83 1.91
CA ARG A 57 -25.40 2.99 2.08
C ARG A 57 -23.93 2.61 2.14
N GLU A 58 -23.62 1.46 2.75
CA GLU A 58 -22.26 0.94 2.83
C GLU A 58 -21.69 0.68 1.43
N LEU A 59 -22.50 0.12 0.52
CA LEU A 59 -22.10 -0.07 -0.89
C LEU A 59 -21.84 1.26 -1.61
N GLN A 60 -22.66 2.28 -1.37
CA GLN A 60 -22.44 3.61 -1.92
C GLN A 60 -21.17 4.26 -1.38
N ASP A 61 -20.86 4.05 -0.10
CA ASP A 61 -19.64 4.60 0.49
C ASP A 61 -18.39 3.98 -0.15
N PHE A 62 -18.38 2.67 -0.44
CA PHE A 62 -17.29 2.02 -1.18
C PHE A 62 -17.14 2.55 -2.60
N ASP A 63 -18.25 2.69 -3.32
CA ASP A 63 -18.25 3.24 -4.67
C ASP A 63 -17.68 4.68 -4.68
N HIS A 64 -18.12 5.49 -3.72
CA HIS A 64 -17.65 6.87 -3.58
C HIS A 64 -16.15 6.96 -3.25
N ILE A 65 -15.63 6.05 -2.42
CA ILE A 65 -14.19 5.96 -2.13
C ILE A 65 -13.42 5.59 -3.39
N SER A 66 -13.86 4.57 -4.14
CA SER A 66 -13.23 4.16 -5.39
C SER A 66 -13.17 5.32 -6.40
N GLN A 67 -14.29 6.02 -6.59
CA GLN A 67 -14.38 7.16 -7.49
C GLN A 67 -13.46 8.30 -7.06
N LYS A 68 -13.40 8.62 -5.76
CA LYS A 68 -12.50 9.65 -5.23
C LYS A 68 -11.03 9.33 -5.50
N LEU A 69 -10.63 8.08 -5.31
CA LEU A 69 -9.26 7.63 -5.56
C LEU A 69 -8.88 7.76 -7.03
N LYS A 70 -9.77 7.32 -7.94
CA LYS A 70 -9.57 7.48 -9.39
C LYS A 70 -9.47 8.95 -9.80
N ASN A 71 -10.39 9.79 -9.32
CA ASN A 71 -10.38 11.22 -9.63
C ASN A 71 -9.09 11.91 -9.15
N LEU A 72 -8.57 11.51 -7.99
CA LEU A 72 -7.28 12.01 -7.49
C LEU A 72 -6.11 11.51 -8.36
N GLY A 73 -6.16 10.25 -8.81
CA GLY A 73 -5.22 9.70 -9.77
C GLY A 73 -5.18 10.49 -11.08
N ASP A 74 -6.35 10.71 -11.69
CA ASP A 74 -6.51 11.49 -12.91
C ASP A 74 -6.05 12.95 -12.74
N PHE A 75 -6.34 13.56 -11.58
CA PHE A 75 -5.87 14.90 -11.24
C PHE A 75 -4.34 14.98 -11.20
N LEU A 76 -3.68 14.00 -10.56
CA LEU A 76 -2.22 13.96 -10.50
C LEU A 76 -1.59 13.67 -11.86
N GLY A 77 -2.18 12.80 -12.68
CA GLY A 77 -1.74 12.59 -14.06
C GLY A 77 -1.85 13.86 -14.91
N ALA A 78 -2.97 14.59 -14.80
CA ALA A 78 -3.13 15.88 -15.47
C ALA A 78 -2.13 16.93 -14.97
N LEU A 79 -1.81 16.92 -13.66
CA LEU A 79 -0.81 17.81 -13.08
C LEU A 79 0.61 17.46 -13.57
N ALA A 80 0.94 16.17 -13.72
CA ALA A 80 2.22 15.70 -14.24
C ALA A 80 2.51 16.26 -15.64
N LEU A 81 1.49 16.37 -16.50
CA LEU A 81 1.62 16.96 -17.84
C LEU A 81 1.89 18.47 -17.84
N ALA A 82 1.55 19.18 -16.75
CA ALA A 82 1.74 20.62 -16.62
C ALA A 82 3.01 20.99 -15.83
N LEU A 83 3.70 20.01 -15.24
CA LEU A 83 4.89 20.24 -14.42
C LEU A 83 6.11 20.56 -15.31
N PRO A 84 6.98 21.53 -14.92
CA PRO A 84 8.17 21.84 -15.71
C PRO A 84 9.19 20.71 -15.75
N ASP A 85 9.69 20.36 -16.94
CA ASP A 85 10.66 19.26 -17.16
C ASP A 85 11.97 19.39 -16.38
N HIS A 86 12.35 20.62 -16.01
CA HIS A 86 13.59 20.88 -15.29
C HIS A 86 13.46 20.69 -13.77
N TRP A 87 12.25 20.48 -13.25
CA TRP A 87 12.05 20.22 -11.83
C TRP A 87 12.38 18.78 -11.51
N ARG A 88 13.36 18.60 -10.64
CA ARG A 88 13.80 17.28 -10.18
C ARG A 88 13.75 17.22 -8.66
N LEU A 89 13.42 16.05 -8.15
CA LEU A 89 13.40 15.76 -6.73
C LEU A 89 14.01 14.39 -6.45
N ASP A 90 14.53 14.21 -5.24
CA ASP A 90 14.90 12.89 -4.72
C ASP A 90 13.73 12.33 -3.90
N PRO A 91 13.01 11.32 -4.39
CA PRO A 91 11.84 10.77 -3.71
C PRO A 91 12.25 9.81 -2.59
N SER A 92 13.54 9.49 -2.43
CA SER A 92 14.01 8.40 -1.55
C SER A 92 13.58 8.56 -0.10
N VAL A 93 13.47 9.79 0.41
CA VAL A 93 12.99 10.04 1.79
C VAL A 93 11.49 9.80 1.89
N ALA A 94 10.71 10.29 0.91
CA ALA A 94 9.25 10.12 0.90
C ALA A 94 8.85 8.65 0.66
N ALA A 95 9.58 7.94 -0.21
CA ALA A 95 9.34 6.54 -0.54
C ALA A 95 9.49 5.61 0.68
N LYS A 96 10.32 5.96 1.66
CA LYS A 96 10.48 5.19 2.91
C LYS A 96 9.24 5.20 3.80
N VAL A 97 8.32 6.16 3.61
CA VAL A 97 7.04 6.23 4.33
C VAL A 97 6.02 5.24 3.73
N LEU A 98 6.17 4.90 2.45
CA LEU A 98 5.35 3.87 1.81
C LEU A 98 5.73 2.53 2.42
N THR A 99 4.74 1.86 3.00
CA THR A 99 4.79 0.80 4.02
C THR A 99 5.48 -0.50 3.62
N LEU A 100 6.33 -0.54 2.59
CA LEU A 100 7.24 -1.66 2.38
C LEU A 100 8.08 -1.91 3.64
N ALA A 101 8.53 -0.85 4.33
CA ALA A 101 9.25 -0.98 5.59
C ALA A 101 8.38 -1.54 6.75
N GLU A 102 7.09 -1.21 6.78
CA GLU A 102 6.16 -1.68 7.83
C GLU A 102 5.70 -3.13 7.56
N LEU A 103 5.54 -3.50 6.29
CA LEU A 103 5.30 -4.86 5.84
C LEU A 103 6.56 -5.74 6.01
N GLU A 104 7.74 -5.23 5.67
CA GLU A 104 9.04 -5.86 5.91
C GLU A 104 9.26 -6.08 7.40
N ALA A 105 9.00 -5.08 8.26
CA ALA A 105 9.12 -5.24 9.70
C ALA A 105 8.17 -6.34 10.22
N ARG A 106 6.90 -6.35 9.82
CA ARG A 106 5.93 -7.40 10.20
C ARG A 106 6.36 -8.79 9.72
N LEU A 107 6.87 -8.92 8.50
CA LEU A 107 7.37 -10.18 7.93
C LEU A 107 8.70 -10.63 8.57
N ALA A 108 9.59 -9.69 8.93
CA ALA A 108 10.82 -9.95 9.64
C ALA A 108 10.57 -10.42 11.08
N PHE A 109 9.55 -9.86 11.75
CA PHE A 109 9.09 -10.35 13.05
C PHE A 109 8.39 -11.72 12.96
N ALA A 110 7.68 -12.02 11.87
CA ALA A 110 7.11 -13.35 11.64
C ALA A 110 8.18 -14.44 11.44
N LYS A 111 9.41 -14.09 11.08
CA LYS A 111 10.52 -15.03 10.87
C LYS A 111 11.27 -15.43 12.16
N LYS A 112 10.94 -14.84 13.32
CA LYS A 112 11.62 -15.13 14.61
C LYS A 112 10.79 -16.00 15.56
N GLY A 113 10.07 -16.99 15.02
CA GLY A 113 9.15 -17.81 15.82
C GLY A 113 9.10 -19.30 15.48
N GLU A 114 9.90 -19.81 14.54
CA GLU A 114 9.90 -21.25 14.22
C GLU A 114 11.32 -21.77 13.99
N SER A 115 12.08 -21.88 15.07
CA SER A 115 12.99 -23.00 15.25
C SER A 115 13.35 -23.12 16.73
N GLU A 116 13.24 -24.35 17.25
CA GLU A 116 13.79 -24.86 18.52
C GLU A 116 12.99 -24.51 19.79
N THR A 117 12.36 -25.43 20.53
CA THR A 117 12.34 -26.90 20.50
C THR A 117 11.06 -27.33 21.22
N HIS A 118 10.15 -28.04 20.55
CA HIS A 118 9.22 -28.91 21.26
C HIS A 118 10.06 -30.03 21.88
N ALA A 119 10.49 -29.82 23.12
CA ALA A 119 10.91 -30.91 23.98
C ALA A 119 9.74 -31.89 24.00
N ALA A 120 9.98 -33.05 23.38
CA ALA A 120 9.09 -34.18 23.36
C ALA A 120 8.59 -34.45 24.79
N GLY A 121 7.29 -34.74 24.88
CA GLY A 121 6.56 -34.96 26.12
C GLY A 121 7.34 -35.83 27.09
N ASP A 122 7.75 -35.20 28.18
CA ASP A 122 8.12 -35.86 29.42
C ASP A 122 6.81 -36.34 30.06
N PHE A 123 6.35 -37.53 29.64
CA PHE A 123 5.34 -38.27 30.38
C PHE A 123 6.03 -38.85 31.62
N GLU A 124 6.08 -38.06 32.70
CA GLU A 124 6.37 -38.57 34.03
C GLU A 124 5.28 -39.58 34.42
N LEU A 125 5.70 -40.85 34.44
CA LEU A 125 4.91 -42.01 34.83
C LEU A 125 4.75 -42.00 36.35
N PHE A 126 3.77 -41.27 36.87
CA PHE A 126 3.44 -41.33 38.29
C PHE A 126 2.52 -42.52 38.57
N ASN A 127 3.04 -43.36 39.47
CA ASN A 127 2.55 -44.59 40.08
C ASN A 127 1.06 -44.59 40.48
#